data_AF-A0A7X1GLF2-F1
#
_entry.id   AF-A0A7X1GLF2-F1
#
_cell.length_a   1.000
_cell.length_b   1.000
_cell.length_c   1.000
_cell.angle_alpha   90.00
_cell.angle_beta   90.00
_cell.angle_gamma   90.00
#
_symmetry.space_group_name_H-M   'P 1'
#
loop_
_entity.id
_entity.type
_entity.pdbx_description
1 polymer ?
#
loop_
_entity_poly.entity_id
_entity_poly.type
_entity_poly.pdbx_seq_one_letter_code
_entity_poly.pdbx_strand_id
1 'polypeptide(L)'
;MNSGESYLQQEVDWIENSGEMPEVAFYEAFYYLTEEEEGPKLILTLSDIKRLEDAAINRFKTIILRDLKFANRRSSIFRGLKRAIINYNRLKKYLKKKNRIDSGLEKMTGRFLLEYIHRECEEISDRRHYRTINCTREKLEQFADELGVNIAPAYNDICFEHIPLTFDEVYRTTLLSERQDYPYKFIYDRGNYCEIVIFNKKKQKFHISLKVFCKKEDSDRKNMWLKTDAIYRSLSKSIPPWEIS
;
A
#
# COMPACT_ATOMS: atom_id res chain seq x y z
N MET A 1 7.54 29.83 -29.30
CA MET A 1 6.60 28.69 -29.21
C MET A 1 5.22 29.21 -29.58
N ASN A 2 4.45 28.47 -30.38
CA ASN A 2 3.04 28.78 -30.61
C ASN A 2 2.28 28.67 -29.27
N SER A 3 1.26 29.49 -29.03
CA SER A 3 0.53 29.51 -27.75
C SER A 3 -0.06 28.14 -27.39
N GLY A 4 -0.60 27.41 -28.38
CA GLY A 4 -1.11 26.04 -28.20
C GLY A 4 -0.07 25.02 -27.73
N GLU A 5 1.18 25.13 -28.22
CA GLU A 5 2.28 24.25 -27.80
C GLU A 5 2.68 24.50 -26.34
N SER A 6 2.57 25.76 -25.89
CA SER A 6 2.84 26.12 -24.49
C SER A 6 1.80 25.51 -23.53
N TYR A 7 0.51 25.57 -23.87
CA TYR A 7 -0.55 24.97 -23.05
C TYR A 7 -0.39 23.44 -22.98
N LEU A 8 -0.16 22.80 -24.12
CA LEU A 8 0.02 21.35 -24.17
C LEU A 8 1.20 20.90 -23.31
N GLN A 9 2.34 21.61 -23.37
CA GLN A 9 3.50 21.26 -22.55
C GLN A 9 3.24 21.46 -21.05
N GLN A 10 2.52 22.52 -20.67
CA GLN A 10 2.12 22.75 -19.27
C GLN A 10 1.25 21.60 -18.73
N GLU A 11 0.30 21.13 -19.53
CA GLU A 11 -0.56 20.01 -19.13
C GLU A 11 0.19 18.68 -19.07
N VAL A 12 1.13 18.43 -19.99
CA VAL A 12 2.04 17.28 -19.91
C VAL A 12 2.82 17.30 -18.59
N ASP A 13 3.44 18.43 -18.26
CA ASP A 13 4.22 18.60 -17.04
C ASP A 13 3.33 18.44 -15.79
N TRP A 14 2.09 18.94 -15.85
CA TRP A 14 1.13 18.80 -14.76
C TRP A 14 0.71 17.34 -14.55
N ILE A 15 0.37 16.59 -15.60
CA ILE A 15 0.07 15.15 -15.50
C ILE A 15 1.23 14.38 -14.86
N GLU A 16 2.47 14.67 -15.28
CA GLU A 16 3.67 13.98 -14.77
C GLU A 16 4.00 14.30 -13.31
N ASN A 17 3.45 15.39 -12.77
CA ASN A 17 3.75 15.84 -11.41
C ASN A 17 2.54 15.79 -10.45
N SER A 18 1.33 15.67 -10.98
CA SER A 18 0.08 15.72 -10.23
C SER A 18 -0.02 14.66 -9.13
N GLY A 19 -0.58 15.06 -7.98
CA GLY A 19 -0.93 14.16 -6.88
C GLY A 19 -2.11 13.24 -7.20
N GLU A 20 -2.84 13.54 -8.28
CA GLU A 20 -4.01 12.80 -8.72
C GLU A 20 -3.69 11.44 -9.33
N MET A 21 -4.73 10.63 -9.54
CA MET A 21 -4.59 9.43 -10.35
C MET A 21 -4.19 9.79 -11.78
N PRO A 22 -3.17 9.14 -12.40
CA PRO A 22 -2.68 9.58 -13.72
C PRO A 22 -3.75 9.58 -14.82
N GLU A 23 -4.69 8.64 -14.75
CA GLU A 23 -5.86 8.61 -15.63
C GLU A 23 -6.76 9.83 -15.48
N VAL A 24 -6.99 10.26 -14.24
CA VAL A 24 -7.85 11.41 -13.92
C VAL A 24 -7.17 12.68 -14.42
N ALA A 25 -5.89 12.86 -14.09
CA ALA A 25 -5.09 13.98 -14.59
C ALA A 25 -5.09 14.05 -16.13
N PHE A 26 -4.96 12.92 -16.82
CA PHE A 26 -5.08 12.89 -18.28
C PHE A 26 -6.43 13.47 -18.78
N TYR A 27 -7.56 13.05 -18.20
CA TYR A 27 -8.87 13.52 -18.65
C TYR A 27 -9.15 14.96 -18.24
N GLU A 28 -8.64 15.40 -17.08
CA GLU A 28 -8.73 16.80 -16.64
C GLU A 28 -7.95 17.71 -17.60
N ALA A 29 -6.70 17.37 -17.91
CA ALA A 29 -5.90 18.09 -18.91
C ALA A 29 -6.57 18.09 -20.29
N PHE A 30 -7.09 16.95 -20.73
CA PHE A 30 -7.78 16.85 -22.02
C PHE A 30 -9.02 17.76 -22.06
N TYR A 31 -9.83 17.76 -20.99
CA TYR A 31 -11.00 18.61 -20.86
C TYR A 31 -10.63 20.09 -20.83
N TYR A 32 -9.65 20.49 -20.01
CA TYR A 32 -9.15 21.87 -19.96
C TYR A 32 -8.73 22.36 -21.34
N LEU A 33 -7.93 21.56 -22.05
CA LEU A 33 -7.41 21.93 -23.36
C LEU A 33 -8.48 22.06 -24.44
N THR A 34 -9.61 21.33 -24.34
CA THR A 34 -10.57 21.18 -25.46
C THR A 34 -11.95 21.77 -25.17
N GLU A 35 -12.45 21.64 -23.95
CA GLU A 35 -13.87 21.81 -23.61
C GLU A 35 -14.11 22.84 -22.50
N GLU A 36 -13.17 23.09 -21.60
CA GLU A 36 -13.37 23.99 -20.46
C GLU A 36 -13.57 25.46 -20.86
N GLU A 37 -14.55 26.15 -20.28
CA GLU A 37 -14.95 27.51 -20.67
C GLU A 37 -13.80 28.52 -20.61
N GLU A 38 -13.01 28.47 -19.54
CA GLU A 38 -11.82 29.31 -19.34
C GLU A 38 -10.54 28.72 -19.97
N GLY A 39 -10.63 27.54 -20.60
CA GLY A 39 -9.51 26.84 -21.24
C GLY A 39 -9.21 27.31 -22.66
N PRO A 40 -8.10 26.84 -23.28
CA PRO A 40 -7.62 27.33 -24.57
C PRO A 40 -8.42 26.86 -25.80
N LYS A 41 -9.40 25.95 -25.64
CA LYS A 41 -10.28 25.45 -26.73
C LYS A 41 -9.53 24.93 -27.96
N LEU A 42 -8.45 24.21 -27.74
CA LEU A 42 -7.61 23.65 -28.79
C LEU A 42 -8.30 22.47 -29.50
N ILE A 43 -8.03 22.34 -30.78
CA ILE A 43 -8.31 21.11 -31.54
C ILE A 43 -7.03 20.27 -31.50
N LEU A 44 -7.01 19.26 -30.62
CA LEU A 44 -5.85 18.40 -30.44
C LEU A 44 -5.69 17.40 -31.58
N THR A 45 -4.47 17.28 -32.09
CA THR A 45 -4.11 16.22 -33.04
C THR A 45 -3.91 14.90 -32.31
N LEU A 46 -3.87 13.78 -33.06
CA LEU A 46 -3.51 12.48 -32.50
C LEU A 46 -2.12 12.48 -31.83
N SER A 47 -1.19 13.32 -32.31
CA SER A 47 0.13 13.47 -31.71
C SER A 47 0.06 14.15 -30.34
N ASP A 48 -0.80 15.16 -30.20
CA ASP A 48 -0.97 15.90 -28.94
C ASP A 48 -1.63 15.01 -27.88
N ILE A 49 -2.68 14.27 -28.28
CA ILE A 49 -3.33 13.29 -27.42
C ILE A 49 -2.32 12.23 -26.97
N LYS A 50 -1.49 11.74 -27.89
CA LYS A 50 -0.45 10.77 -27.56
C LYS A 50 0.55 11.31 -26.53
N ARG A 51 0.94 12.59 -26.58
CA ARG A 51 1.82 13.21 -25.58
C ARG A 51 1.19 13.21 -24.18
N LEU A 52 -0.08 13.57 -24.07
CA LEU A 52 -0.83 13.53 -22.80
C LEU A 52 -0.96 12.09 -22.28
N GLU A 53 -1.20 11.12 -23.17
CA GLU A 53 -1.24 9.70 -22.79
C GLU A 53 0.12 9.20 -22.30
N ASP A 54 1.21 9.59 -22.98
CA ASP A 54 2.58 9.25 -22.62
C ASP A 54 2.93 9.83 -21.24
N ALA A 55 2.51 11.06 -20.94
CA ALA A 55 2.66 11.69 -19.63
C ALA A 55 1.98 10.86 -18.52
N ALA A 56 0.75 10.39 -18.75
CA ALA A 56 0.03 9.56 -17.79
C ALA A 56 0.72 8.19 -17.60
N ILE A 57 1.21 7.56 -18.68
CA ILE A 57 1.98 6.31 -18.63
C ILE A 57 3.28 6.50 -17.84
N ASN A 58 4.00 7.59 -18.08
CA ASN A 58 5.24 7.94 -17.37
C ASN A 58 4.98 8.17 -15.88
N ARG A 59 3.89 8.85 -15.54
CA ARG A 59 3.48 9.02 -14.14
C ARG A 59 3.17 7.69 -13.46
N PHE A 60 2.42 6.80 -14.13
CA PHE A 60 2.18 5.45 -13.62
C PHE A 60 3.48 4.69 -13.33
N LYS A 61 4.42 4.70 -14.28
CA LYS A 61 5.74 4.07 -14.08
C LYS A 61 6.48 4.66 -12.89
N THR A 62 6.46 5.99 -12.77
CA THR A 62 7.11 6.71 -11.68
C THR A 62 6.56 6.29 -10.32
N ILE A 63 5.23 6.23 -10.15
CA ILE A 63 4.62 5.84 -8.86
C ILE A 63 4.79 4.35 -8.56
N ILE A 64 4.80 3.47 -9.57
CA ILE A 64 5.09 2.04 -9.39
C ILE A 64 6.53 1.86 -8.92
N LEU A 65 7.48 2.47 -9.64
CA LEU A 65 8.90 2.40 -9.33
C LEU A 65 9.25 3.07 -8.01
N ARG A 66 8.54 4.12 -7.62
CA ARG A 66 8.69 4.72 -6.29
C ARG A 66 8.52 3.68 -5.20
N ASP A 67 7.50 2.82 -5.31
CA ASP A 67 7.18 1.81 -4.31
C ASP A 67 7.96 0.49 -4.51
N LEU A 68 8.61 0.28 -5.67
CA LEU A 68 9.47 -0.88 -5.95
C LEU A 68 10.98 -0.60 -5.84
N LYS A 69 11.40 0.65 -5.66
CA LYS A 69 12.79 1.00 -5.37
C LYS A 69 13.07 0.77 -3.88
N PHE A 70 13.92 -0.20 -3.56
CA PHE A 70 14.26 -0.57 -2.18
C PHE A 70 14.76 0.63 -1.34
N ALA A 71 15.51 1.54 -1.95
CA ALA A 71 16.02 2.74 -1.29
C ALA A 71 14.91 3.67 -0.76
N ASN A 72 13.71 3.64 -1.34
CA ASN A 72 12.62 4.52 -0.95
C ASN A 72 11.88 4.04 0.30
N ARG A 73 12.04 2.79 0.75
CA ARG A 73 11.21 2.18 1.81
C ARG A 73 11.19 2.94 3.15
N ARG A 74 12.20 3.78 3.40
CA ARG A 74 12.33 4.62 4.61
C ARG A 74 11.89 6.08 4.39
N SER A 75 11.55 6.45 3.16
CA SER A 75 11.11 7.80 2.81
C SER A 75 9.61 7.95 3.02
N SER A 76 9.16 9.15 3.36
CA SER A 76 7.74 9.51 3.50
C SER A 76 6.93 9.32 2.21
N ILE A 77 7.61 9.27 1.05
CA ILE A 77 6.97 9.08 -0.25
C ILE A 77 6.58 7.61 -0.49
N PHE A 78 7.18 6.66 0.23
CA PHE A 78 6.91 5.23 0.07
C PHE A 78 5.54 4.88 0.65
N ARG A 79 4.72 4.20 -0.16
CA ARG A 79 3.36 3.81 0.22
C ARG A 79 3.19 2.29 0.32
N GLY A 80 4.21 1.52 -0.07
CA GLY A 80 4.23 0.07 0.04
C GLY A 80 3.87 -0.69 -1.24
N LEU A 81 4.32 -1.94 -1.29
CA LEU A 81 4.15 -2.85 -2.43
C LEU A 81 2.68 -3.06 -2.83
N LYS A 82 1.75 -3.05 -1.87
CA LYS A 82 0.31 -3.12 -2.15
C LYS A 82 -0.14 -2.01 -3.09
N ARG A 83 0.41 -0.79 -2.93
CA ARG A 83 0.07 0.35 -3.79
C ARG A 83 0.75 0.24 -5.17
N ALA A 84 1.96 -0.31 -5.22
CA ALA A 84 2.63 -0.62 -6.49
C ALA A 84 1.78 -1.58 -7.34
N ILE A 85 1.30 -2.68 -6.77
CA ILE A 85 0.45 -3.69 -7.44
C ILE A 85 -0.84 -3.06 -7.96
N ILE A 86 -1.50 -2.21 -7.17
CA ILE A 86 -2.72 -1.51 -7.60
C ILE A 86 -2.44 -0.59 -8.79
N ASN A 87 -1.36 0.18 -8.74
CA ASN A 87 -1.02 1.13 -9.81
C ASN A 87 -0.55 0.41 -11.08
N TYR A 88 0.15 -0.72 -10.96
CA TYR A 88 0.49 -1.58 -12.09
C TYR A 88 -0.76 -2.11 -12.80
N ASN A 89 -1.72 -2.63 -12.04
CA ASN A 89 -3.01 -3.09 -12.58
C ASN A 89 -3.80 -1.96 -13.26
N ARG A 90 -3.76 -0.75 -12.70
CA ARG A 90 -4.37 0.44 -13.32
C ARG A 90 -3.68 0.79 -14.64
N LEU A 91 -2.35 0.82 -14.68
CA LEU A 91 -1.60 1.06 -15.91
C LEU A 91 -1.95 0.03 -16.99
N LYS A 92 -2.03 -1.27 -16.66
CA LYS A 92 -2.44 -2.31 -17.61
C LYS A 92 -3.83 -2.05 -18.19
N LYS A 93 -4.80 -1.68 -17.34
CA LYS A 93 -6.16 -1.33 -17.77
C LYS A 93 -6.16 -0.09 -18.65
N TYR A 94 -5.37 0.92 -18.30
CA TYR A 94 -5.20 2.14 -19.07
C TYR A 94 -4.65 1.85 -20.47
N LEU A 95 -3.53 1.13 -20.55
CA LEU A 95 -2.89 0.72 -21.80
C LEU A 95 -3.87 -0.06 -22.69
N LYS A 96 -4.60 -1.02 -22.12
CA LYS A 96 -5.63 -1.77 -22.84
C LYS A 96 -6.74 -0.85 -23.38
N LYS A 97 -7.26 0.07 -22.57
CA LYS A 97 -8.30 1.03 -22.99
C LYS A 97 -7.83 1.92 -24.13
N LYS A 98 -6.55 2.29 -24.14
CA LYS A 98 -5.92 3.14 -25.18
C LYS A 98 -5.37 2.35 -26.37
N ASN A 99 -5.52 1.02 -26.39
CA ASN A 99 -4.92 0.13 -27.39
C ASN A 99 -3.39 0.36 -27.54
N ARG A 100 -2.72 0.58 -26.42
CA ARG A 100 -1.27 0.83 -26.31
C ARG A 100 -0.57 -0.42 -25.76
N ILE A 101 0.66 -0.63 -26.20
CA ILE A 101 1.54 -1.69 -25.69
C ILE A 101 2.80 -1.04 -25.11
N ASP A 102 3.23 -1.54 -23.96
CA ASP A 102 4.50 -1.16 -23.33
C ASP A 102 5.33 -2.43 -23.10
N SER A 103 6.09 -2.83 -24.12
CA SER A 103 6.81 -4.11 -24.15
C SER A 103 7.90 -4.26 -23.10
N GLY A 104 8.30 -3.17 -22.44
CA GLY A 104 9.32 -3.18 -21.39
C GLY A 104 8.77 -3.22 -19.97
N LEU A 105 7.45 -3.06 -19.80
CA LEU A 105 6.84 -2.82 -18.49
C LEU A 105 7.03 -3.99 -17.54
N GLU A 106 6.71 -5.22 -17.98
CA GLU A 106 6.82 -6.44 -17.18
C GLU A 106 8.27 -6.68 -16.76
N LYS A 107 9.20 -6.67 -17.73
CA LYS A 107 10.63 -6.91 -17.49
C LYS A 107 11.23 -5.89 -16.52
N MET A 108 10.90 -4.62 -16.69
CA MET A 108 11.38 -3.54 -15.83
C MET A 108 10.83 -3.69 -14.40
N THR A 109 9.52 -3.90 -14.27
CA THR A 109 8.84 -4.04 -12.98
C THR A 109 9.33 -5.28 -12.23
N GLY A 110 9.47 -6.42 -12.93
CA GLY A 110 9.97 -7.67 -12.38
C GLY A 110 11.40 -7.55 -11.84
N ARG A 111 12.28 -6.84 -12.55
CA ARG A 111 13.65 -6.57 -12.06
C ARG A 111 13.65 -5.83 -10.73
N PHE A 112 12.88 -4.75 -10.61
CA PHE A 112 12.80 -3.98 -9.36
C PHE A 112 12.15 -4.77 -8.23
N LEU A 113 11.12 -5.57 -8.53
CA LEU A 113 10.49 -6.44 -7.54
C LEU A 113 11.48 -7.47 -6.97
N LEU A 114 12.24 -8.17 -7.83
CA LEU A 114 13.23 -9.14 -7.40
C LEU A 114 14.34 -8.50 -6.56
N GLU A 115 14.86 -7.34 -7.01
CA GLU A 115 15.86 -6.60 -6.24
C GLU A 115 15.33 -6.21 -4.86
N TYR A 116 14.08 -5.72 -4.79
CA TYR A 116 13.43 -5.36 -3.54
C TYR A 116 13.33 -6.55 -2.59
N ILE A 117 12.79 -7.68 -3.07
CA ILE A 117 12.61 -8.89 -2.28
C ILE A 117 13.94 -9.39 -1.76
N HIS A 118 14.95 -9.48 -2.62
CA HIS A 118 16.28 -9.98 -2.24
C HIS A 118 16.88 -9.16 -1.09
N ARG A 119 16.90 -7.83 -1.23
CA ARG A 119 17.44 -6.93 -0.20
C ARG A 119 16.62 -6.93 1.09
N GLU A 120 15.30 -7.04 0.99
CA GLU A 120 14.43 -7.17 2.17
C GLU A 120 14.77 -8.46 2.94
N CYS A 121 15.02 -9.57 2.24
CA CYS A 121 15.39 -10.85 2.86
C CYS A 121 16.76 -10.79 3.54
N GLU A 122 17.74 -10.15 2.92
CA GLU A 122 19.07 -9.93 3.51
C GLU A 122 18.96 -9.15 4.82
N GLU A 123 18.21 -8.03 4.83
CA GLU A 123 18.04 -7.22 6.05
C GLU A 123 17.30 -7.96 7.17
N ILE A 124 16.23 -8.71 6.84
CA ILE A 124 15.50 -9.53 7.83
C ILE A 124 16.41 -10.58 8.45
N SER A 125 17.24 -11.24 7.65
CA SER A 125 18.15 -12.31 8.10
C SER A 125 19.21 -11.79 9.08
N ASP A 126 19.65 -10.54 8.89
CA ASP A 126 20.60 -9.86 9.77
C ASP A 126 19.98 -9.37 11.10
N ARG A 127 18.72 -9.71 11.39
CA ARG A 127 17.91 -9.20 12.53
C ARG A 127 17.83 -7.67 12.59
N ARG A 128 18.10 -7.01 11.47
CA ARG A 128 18.00 -5.57 11.30
C ARG A 128 16.71 -5.31 10.54
N HIS A 129 15.68 -4.84 11.23
CA HIS A 129 14.50 -4.14 10.69
C HIS A 129 13.14 -4.85 10.62
N TYR A 130 12.13 -4.00 10.43
CA TYR A 130 10.72 -4.28 10.25
C TYR A 130 10.43 -4.61 8.79
N ARG A 131 9.48 -5.53 8.57
CA ARG A 131 8.99 -5.89 7.23
C ARG A 131 8.29 -4.71 6.57
N THR A 132 8.48 -4.56 5.27
CA THR A 132 7.92 -3.45 4.46
C THR A 132 7.03 -3.90 3.30
N ILE A 133 7.02 -5.20 3.00
CA ILE A 133 6.12 -5.80 1.99
C ILE A 133 4.71 -5.95 2.57
N ASN A 134 3.88 -4.94 2.34
CA ASN A 134 2.57 -4.76 2.97
C ASN A 134 1.38 -5.42 2.21
N CYS A 135 1.62 -6.58 1.60
CA CYS A 135 0.59 -7.40 0.94
C CYS A 135 0.65 -8.85 1.45
N THR A 136 -0.34 -9.66 1.07
CA THR A 136 -0.31 -11.10 1.36
C THR A 136 0.72 -11.80 0.46
N ARG A 137 1.25 -12.94 0.94
CA ARG A 137 2.15 -13.80 0.15
C ARG A 137 1.53 -14.19 -1.19
N GLU A 138 0.27 -14.61 -1.18
CA GLU A 138 -0.48 -14.97 -2.39
C GLU A 138 -0.52 -13.82 -3.41
N LYS A 139 -0.80 -12.59 -2.98
CA LYS A 139 -0.80 -11.42 -3.88
C LYS A 139 0.59 -11.09 -4.41
N LEU A 140 1.62 -11.30 -3.59
CA LEU A 140 3.00 -11.11 -4.03
C LEU A 140 3.39 -12.15 -5.09
N GLU A 141 3.03 -13.41 -4.90
CA GLU A 141 3.27 -14.51 -5.84
C GLU A 141 2.52 -14.29 -7.15
N GLN A 142 1.22 -13.98 -7.09
CA GLN A 142 0.43 -13.63 -8.28
C GLN A 142 1.07 -12.49 -9.08
N PHE A 143 1.55 -11.45 -8.39
CA PHE A 143 2.23 -10.33 -9.04
C PHE A 143 3.58 -10.74 -9.63
N ALA A 144 4.34 -11.59 -8.95
CA ALA A 144 5.61 -12.09 -9.45
C ALA A 144 5.43 -12.98 -10.69
N ASP A 145 4.44 -13.88 -10.67
CA ASP A 145 4.08 -14.74 -11.80
C ASP A 145 3.69 -13.91 -13.03
N GLU A 146 2.88 -12.86 -12.82
CA GLU A 146 2.48 -11.93 -13.88
C GLU A 146 3.68 -11.19 -14.49
N LEU A 147 4.73 -10.93 -13.72
CA LEU A 147 5.96 -10.29 -14.16
C LEU A 147 7.00 -11.29 -14.71
N GLY A 148 6.70 -12.59 -14.70
CA GLY A 148 7.62 -13.64 -15.12
C GLY A 148 8.83 -13.80 -14.19
N VAL A 149 8.67 -13.49 -12.89
CA VAL A 149 9.73 -13.63 -11.89
C VAL A 149 9.34 -14.64 -10.82
N ASN A 150 10.32 -15.38 -10.31
CA ASN A 150 10.09 -16.39 -9.28
C ASN A 150 10.58 -15.89 -7.92
N ILE A 151 9.73 -16.04 -6.90
CA ILE A 151 10.10 -15.75 -5.51
C ILE A 151 10.56 -17.03 -4.84
N ALA A 152 11.83 -17.07 -4.43
CA ALA A 152 12.41 -18.26 -3.81
C ALA A 152 11.57 -18.76 -2.61
N PRO A 153 11.35 -20.08 -2.48
CA PRO A 153 10.61 -20.66 -1.35
C PRO A 153 11.22 -20.38 0.02
N ALA A 154 12.50 -20.00 0.09
CA ALA A 154 13.13 -19.59 1.34
C ALA A 154 12.55 -18.28 1.92
N TYR A 155 11.85 -17.48 1.11
CA TYR A 155 11.34 -16.17 1.48
C TYR A 155 9.90 -16.22 2.03
N ASN A 156 9.64 -17.10 2.99
CA ASN A 156 8.27 -17.40 3.46
C ASN A 156 7.68 -16.34 4.41
N ASP A 157 8.49 -15.59 5.16
CA ASP A 157 8.03 -14.66 6.21
C ASP A 157 8.31 -13.18 5.93
N ILE A 158 8.34 -12.81 4.64
CA ILE A 158 8.69 -11.43 4.21
C ILE A 158 7.49 -10.50 4.11
N CYS A 159 6.29 -11.06 4.01
CA CYS A 159 5.05 -10.34 3.82
C CYS A 159 4.37 -10.02 5.15
N PHE A 160 3.64 -8.92 5.20
CA PHE A 160 2.66 -8.67 6.25
C PHE A 160 1.43 -7.98 5.66
N GLU A 161 0.26 -8.27 6.22
CA GLU A 161 -0.96 -7.61 5.77
C GLU A 161 -1.33 -6.48 6.73
N HIS A 162 -1.44 -5.27 6.20
CA HIS A 162 -2.11 -4.19 6.92
C HIS A 162 -3.60 -4.48 6.95
N ILE A 163 -4.10 -4.89 8.12
CA ILE A 163 -5.53 -4.97 8.35
C ILE A 163 -6.00 -3.65 8.95
N PRO A 164 -6.86 -2.89 8.25
CA PRO A 164 -7.40 -1.66 8.78
C PRO A 164 -8.28 -1.97 9.99
N LEU A 165 -8.07 -1.22 11.06
CA LEU A 165 -8.96 -1.21 12.22
C LEU A 165 -10.19 -0.35 11.89
N THR A 166 -11.34 -0.77 12.38
CA THR A 166 -12.56 0.04 12.39
C THR A 166 -12.36 1.27 13.29
N PHE A 167 -13.16 2.32 13.09
CA PHE A 167 -13.09 3.51 13.93
C PHE A 167 -13.26 3.19 15.42
N ASP A 168 -14.18 2.30 15.77
CA ASP A 168 -14.39 1.84 17.15
C ASP A 168 -13.15 1.11 17.69
N GLU A 169 -12.53 0.23 16.90
CA GLU A 169 -11.28 -0.44 17.27
C GLU A 169 -10.14 0.56 17.47
N VAL A 170 -9.96 1.54 16.57
CA VAL A 170 -8.95 2.60 16.73
C VAL A 170 -9.23 3.46 17.96
N TYR A 171 -10.46 3.92 18.14
CA TYR A 171 -10.86 4.78 19.25
C TYR A 171 -10.62 4.08 20.59
N ARG A 172 -11.08 2.82 20.73
CA ARG A 172 -10.84 2.02 21.94
C ARG A 172 -9.35 1.78 22.15
N THR A 173 -8.62 1.47 21.09
CA THR A 173 -7.17 1.27 21.16
C THR A 173 -6.46 2.52 21.67
N THR A 174 -6.72 3.69 21.08
CA THR A 174 -6.10 4.95 21.47
C THR A 174 -6.41 5.28 22.92
N LEU A 175 -7.70 5.25 23.29
CA LEU A 175 -8.17 5.51 24.65
C LEU A 175 -7.51 4.58 25.68
N LEU A 176 -7.31 3.31 25.34
CA LEU A 176 -6.72 2.31 26.23
C LEU A 176 -5.18 2.35 26.24
N SER A 177 -4.55 2.83 25.16
CA SER A 177 -3.10 2.98 25.05
C SER A 177 -2.56 4.16 25.86
N GLU A 178 -3.35 5.23 26.01
CA GLU A 178 -2.98 6.45 26.75
C GLU A 178 -3.20 6.31 28.26
N ARG A 179 -3.89 5.25 28.70
CA ARG A 179 -4.23 5.02 30.10
C ARG A 179 -3.14 4.27 30.86
N GLN A 180 -2.39 5.00 31.69
CA GLN A 180 -1.34 4.46 32.55
C GLN A 180 -1.86 3.45 33.60
N ASP A 181 -3.16 3.42 33.88
CA ASP A 181 -3.77 2.52 34.87
C ASP A 181 -4.05 1.10 34.33
N TYR A 182 -3.77 0.82 33.05
CA TYR A 182 -4.03 -0.47 32.39
C TYR A 182 -2.77 -1.08 31.73
N PRO A 183 -1.75 -1.48 32.52
CA PRO A 183 -0.45 -1.90 31.97
C PRO A 183 -0.43 -3.33 31.42
N TYR A 184 -1.36 -4.21 31.80
CA TYR A 184 -1.34 -5.61 31.41
C TYR A 184 -2.35 -5.90 30.32
N LYS A 185 -1.89 -6.55 29.25
CA LYS A 185 -2.67 -6.86 28.06
C LYS A 185 -2.41 -8.33 27.72
N PHE A 186 -3.47 -9.08 27.43
CA PHE A 186 -3.39 -10.49 27.09
C PHE A 186 -4.27 -10.78 25.87
N ILE A 187 -3.83 -11.69 25.01
CA ILE A 187 -4.65 -12.22 23.92
C ILE A 187 -5.10 -13.63 24.31
N TYR A 188 -6.39 -13.90 24.19
CA TYR A 188 -6.96 -15.24 24.31
C TYR A 188 -7.66 -15.63 23.02
N ASP A 189 -7.34 -16.81 22.48
CA ASP A 189 -8.14 -17.44 21.43
C ASP A 189 -9.32 -18.17 22.08
N ARG A 190 -10.55 -17.79 21.73
CA ARG A 190 -11.79 -18.42 22.21
C ARG A 190 -12.45 -19.28 21.12
N GLY A 191 -11.76 -19.54 20.03
CA GLY A 191 -12.22 -20.29 18.87
C GLY A 191 -13.02 -19.43 17.90
N ASN A 192 -14.17 -18.91 18.34
CA ASN A 192 -15.06 -18.07 17.51
C ASN A 192 -14.71 -16.57 17.57
N TYR A 193 -13.86 -16.16 18.50
CA TYR A 193 -13.29 -14.81 18.58
C TYR A 193 -11.93 -14.84 19.26
N CYS A 194 -11.11 -13.83 18.98
CA CYS A 194 -9.96 -13.50 19.80
C CYS A 194 -10.34 -12.40 20.80
N GLU A 195 -9.86 -12.52 22.03
CA GLU A 195 -10.16 -11.62 23.13
C GLU A 195 -8.89 -10.93 23.60
N ILE A 196 -8.83 -9.61 23.48
CA ILE A 196 -7.79 -8.82 24.12
C ILE A 196 -8.33 -8.38 25.47
N VAL A 197 -7.78 -8.94 26.53
CA VAL A 197 -8.12 -8.58 27.91
C VAL A 197 -7.08 -7.60 28.42
N ILE A 198 -7.57 -6.45 28.89
CA ILE A 198 -6.75 -5.41 29.50
C ILE A 198 -7.07 -5.33 30.99
N PHE A 199 -6.04 -5.38 31.83
CA PHE A 199 -6.18 -5.49 33.28
C PHE A 199 -5.54 -4.30 34.02
N ASN A 200 -6.28 -3.79 35.02
CA ASN A 200 -5.80 -2.80 35.98
C ASN A 200 -5.41 -3.49 37.30
N LYS A 201 -4.10 -3.71 37.49
CA LYS A 201 -3.57 -4.38 38.69
C LYS A 201 -3.77 -3.58 39.98
N LYS A 202 -3.83 -2.25 39.91
CA LYS A 202 -4.04 -1.38 41.08
C LYS A 202 -5.46 -1.46 41.63
N LYS A 203 -6.45 -1.69 40.76
CA LYS A 203 -7.87 -1.68 41.16
C LYS A 203 -8.48 -3.08 41.28
N GLN A 204 -7.88 -4.14 40.73
CA GLN A 204 -8.39 -5.53 40.70
C GLN A 204 -9.88 -5.68 40.27
N LYS A 205 -10.50 -4.63 39.71
CA LYS A 205 -11.97 -4.51 39.63
C LYS A 205 -12.52 -4.36 38.23
N PHE A 206 -11.67 -4.12 37.22
CA PHE A 206 -12.15 -3.82 35.86
C PHE A 206 -11.36 -4.60 34.81
N HIS A 207 -12.05 -5.50 34.13
CA HIS A 207 -11.62 -6.12 32.89
C HIS A 207 -12.21 -5.31 31.73
N ILE A 208 -11.38 -4.92 30.76
CA ILE A 208 -11.88 -4.45 29.47
C ILE A 208 -11.52 -5.52 28.46
N SER A 209 -12.55 -6.07 27.80
CA SER A 209 -12.42 -7.13 26.80
C SER A 209 -12.75 -6.57 25.43
N LEU A 210 -11.77 -6.58 24.52
CA LEU A 210 -12.01 -6.35 23.09
C LEU A 210 -12.12 -7.71 22.41
N LYS A 211 -13.30 -8.00 21.85
CA LYS A 211 -13.56 -9.25 21.13
C LYS A 211 -13.51 -9.00 19.63
N VAL A 212 -12.58 -9.64 18.95
CA VAL A 212 -12.47 -9.64 17.50
C VAL A 212 -13.10 -10.93 17.00
N PHE A 213 -14.27 -10.82 16.38
CA PHE A 213 -15.02 -11.97 15.87
C PHE A 213 -14.61 -12.29 14.42
N CYS A 214 -14.69 -13.58 14.05
CA CYS A 214 -14.59 -14.03 12.67
C CYS A 214 -15.88 -14.74 12.22
N LYS A 215 -16.11 -14.81 10.91
CA LYS A 215 -17.07 -15.76 10.34
C LYS A 215 -16.38 -17.14 10.24
N LYS A 216 -17.16 -18.22 10.12
CA LYS A 216 -16.75 -19.63 10.34
C LYS A 216 -15.76 -20.23 9.29
N GLU A 217 -14.94 -19.43 8.63
CA GLU A 217 -13.99 -19.89 7.61
C GLU A 217 -12.53 -19.74 8.08
N ASP A 218 -11.63 -20.61 7.59
CA ASP A 218 -10.21 -20.62 8.00
C ASP A 218 -9.47 -19.33 7.60
N SER A 219 -9.83 -18.75 6.45
CA SER A 219 -9.34 -17.44 5.99
C SER A 219 -9.74 -16.32 6.95
N ASP A 220 -10.97 -16.36 7.45
CA ASP A 220 -11.52 -15.39 8.40
C ASP A 220 -10.85 -15.52 9.78
N ARG A 221 -10.51 -16.74 10.20
CA ARG A 221 -9.77 -16.99 11.44
C ARG A 221 -8.36 -16.41 11.38
N LYS A 222 -7.66 -16.57 10.25
CA LYS A 222 -6.35 -15.94 10.02
C LYS A 222 -6.44 -14.41 10.07
N ASN A 223 -7.45 -13.84 9.42
CA ASN A 223 -7.70 -12.39 9.44
C ASN A 223 -8.01 -11.87 10.85
N MET A 224 -8.80 -12.61 11.64
CA MET A 224 -9.09 -12.28 13.04
C MET A 224 -7.83 -12.25 13.90
N TRP A 225 -6.94 -13.24 13.75
CA TRP A 225 -5.68 -13.27 14.47
C TRP A 225 -4.77 -12.10 14.12
N LEU A 226 -4.63 -11.79 12.83
CA LEU A 226 -3.84 -10.64 12.37
C LEU A 226 -4.42 -9.30 12.86
N LYS A 227 -5.75 -9.14 12.89
CA LYS A 227 -6.42 -7.97 13.49
C LYS A 227 -6.12 -7.84 14.98
N THR A 228 -6.23 -8.96 15.69
CA THR A 228 -6.01 -9.01 17.13
C THR A 228 -4.57 -8.64 17.47
N ASP A 229 -3.59 -9.17 16.75
CA ASP A 229 -2.17 -8.82 16.93
C ASP A 229 -1.91 -7.33 16.63
N ALA A 230 -2.50 -6.78 15.57
CA ALA A 230 -2.38 -5.35 15.26
C ALA A 230 -2.94 -4.46 16.38
N ILE A 231 -4.15 -4.76 16.88
CA ILE A 231 -4.76 -4.05 18.02
C ILE A 231 -3.86 -4.19 19.25
N TYR A 232 -3.42 -5.39 19.58
CA TYR A 232 -2.57 -5.65 20.74
C TYR A 232 -1.27 -4.84 20.70
N ARG A 233 -0.54 -4.85 19.57
CA ARG A 233 0.69 -4.07 19.42
C ARG A 233 0.46 -2.57 19.54
N SER A 234 -0.64 -2.07 18.97
CA SER A 234 -0.99 -0.66 19.06
C SER A 234 -1.37 -0.22 20.48
N LEU A 235 -1.95 -1.12 21.27
CA LEU A 235 -2.15 -0.92 22.70
C LEU A 235 -0.82 -0.93 23.45
N SER A 236 0.09 -1.87 23.17
CA SER A 236 1.31 -2.13 23.93
C SER A 236 2.47 -1.16 23.68
N LYS A 237 2.19 0.09 23.26
CA LYS A 237 3.17 1.15 22.92
C LYS A 237 4.16 1.59 24.03
N SER A 238 4.39 0.80 25.07
CA SER A 238 5.31 1.15 26.15
C SER A 238 5.90 0.00 26.96
N ILE A 239 5.70 -1.29 26.60
CA ILE A 239 6.39 -2.39 27.30
C ILE A 239 7.02 -3.34 26.28
N PRO A 240 8.35 -3.44 26.22
CA PRO A 240 9.01 -4.42 25.37
C PRO A 240 8.71 -5.85 25.84
N PRO A 241 8.71 -6.86 24.94
CA PRO A 241 8.31 -8.23 25.27
C PRO A 241 9.20 -8.99 26.26
N TRP A 242 10.31 -8.40 26.73
CA TRP A 242 11.33 -9.08 27.54
C TRP A 242 11.28 -8.77 29.05
N GLU A 243 10.29 -8.02 29.54
CA GLU A 243 10.08 -7.81 30.98
C GLU A 243 8.90 -8.65 31.54
N ILE A 244 8.78 -9.90 31.11
CA ILE A 244 7.96 -10.89 31.83
C ILE A 244 8.86 -12.05 32.22
N SER A 245 9.48 -11.88 33.38
CA SER A 245 10.08 -12.92 34.23
C SER A 245 9.75 -12.58 35.67
#